data_AF-A0A1Y0MZM6-F1
#
_entry.id   AF-A0A1Y0MZM6-F1
#
_cell.length_a   1.000
_cell.length_b   1.000
_cell.length_c   1.000
_cell.angle_alpha   90.00
_cell.angle_beta   90.00
_cell.angle_gamma   90.00
#
_symmetry.space_group_name_H-M   'P 1'
#
loop_
_entity.id
_entity.type
_entity.pdbx_description
1 polymer ?
#
loop_
_entity_poly.entity_id
_entity_poly.type
_entity_poly.pdbx_seq_one_letter_code
_entity_poly.pdbx_strand_id
1 'polypeptide(L)'
;MTETFISLLSILIGIIGANSIGFFLKKYSFGIVGNTIAGVFGSILVMKTFGRLGFNPLAIMENGTFNGLLFSINCIVSFLGGVFGLIAIRLIKSKLNKE
;
A
#
# COMPACT_ATOMS: atom_id res chain seq x y z
N MET A 1 -10.29 -17.47 -6.58
CA MET A 1 -10.14 -16.36 -7.57
C MET A 1 -10.47 -14.99 -6.97
N THR A 2 -11.41 -14.87 -6.04
CA THR A 2 -11.76 -13.60 -5.36
C THR A 2 -10.61 -13.01 -4.54
N GLU A 3 -9.73 -13.84 -3.96
CA GLU A 3 -8.52 -13.40 -3.24
C GLU A 3 -7.57 -12.56 -4.12
N THR A 4 -7.42 -12.93 -5.39
CA THR A 4 -6.60 -12.18 -6.35
C THR A 4 -7.23 -10.82 -6.62
N PHE A 5 -8.57 -10.76 -6.73
CA PHE A 5 -9.30 -9.52 -6.91
C PHE A 5 -9.15 -8.58 -5.70
N ILE A 6 -9.26 -9.14 -4.48
CA ILE A 6 -9.01 -8.39 -3.23
C ILE A 6 -7.58 -7.85 -3.25
N SER A 7 -6.59 -8.67 -3.60
CA SER A 7 -5.19 -8.24 -3.67
C SER A 7 -4.96 -7.10 -4.66
N LEU A 8 -5.56 -7.17 -5.85
CA LEU A 8 -5.46 -6.11 -6.86
C LEU A 8 -6.12 -4.81 -6.39
N LEU A 9 -7.26 -4.92 -5.71
CA LEU A 9 -7.99 -3.77 -5.18
C LEU A 9 -7.23 -3.10 -4.04
N SER A 10 -6.60 -3.88 -3.17
CA SER A 10 -5.70 -3.39 -2.12
C SER A 10 -4.50 -2.66 -2.71
N ILE A 11 -3.88 -3.19 -3.78
CA ILE A 11 -2.78 -2.51 -4.48
C ILE A 11 -3.26 -1.19 -5.11
N LEU A 12 -4.45 -1.19 -5.72
CA LEU A 12 -5.03 0.02 -6.30
C LEU A 12 -5.24 1.11 -5.25
N ILE A 13 -5.78 0.76 -4.08
CA ILE A 13 -5.93 1.67 -2.94
C ILE A 13 -4.58 2.22 -2.48
N GLY A 14 -3.55 1.36 -2.48
CA GLY A 14 -2.17 1.73 -2.25
C GLY A 14 -1.60 2.78 -3.20
N ILE A 15 -1.84 2.59 -4.50
CA ILE A 15 -1.46 3.53 -5.56
C ILE A 15 -2.18 4.87 -5.37
N ILE A 16 -3.47 4.84 -5.02
CA ILE A 16 -4.26 6.04 -4.74
C ILE A 16 -3.64 6.79 -3.55
N GLY A 17 -3.34 6.10 -2.45
CA GLY A 17 -2.74 6.73 -1.27
C GLY A 17 -1.40 7.40 -1.56
N ALA A 18 -0.50 6.72 -2.28
CA ALA A 18 0.79 7.28 -2.66
C ALA A 18 0.65 8.49 -3.59
N ASN A 19 -0.24 8.44 -4.59
CA ASN A 19 -0.46 9.57 -5.49
C ASN A 19 -1.16 10.74 -4.82
N SER A 20 -2.16 10.50 -3.96
CA SER A 20 -2.81 11.54 -3.17
C SER A 20 -1.82 12.27 -2.27
N ILE A 21 -1.00 11.54 -1.52
CA ILE A 21 0.03 12.17 -0.68
C ILE A 21 1.11 12.86 -1.52
N GLY A 22 1.54 12.28 -2.63
CA GLY A 22 2.46 12.95 -3.56
C GLY A 22 1.88 14.24 -4.16
N PHE A 23 0.56 14.33 -4.31
CA PHE A 23 -0.14 15.52 -4.77
C PHE A 23 -0.25 16.60 -3.68
N PHE A 24 -0.69 16.23 -2.47
CA PHE A 24 -0.80 17.15 -1.33
C PHE A 24 0.56 17.62 -0.83
N LEU A 25 1.53 16.70 -0.71
CA LEU A 25 2.87 16.96 -0.22
C LEU A 25 3.87 16.91 -1.37
N LYS A 26 3.87 17.95 -2.22
CA LYS A 26 4.80 18.09 -3.37
C LYS A 26 6.27 17.81 -3.01
N LYS A 27 6.68 18.08 -1.76
CA LYS A 27 8.02 17.78 -1.24
C LYS A 27 8.40 16.30 -1.29
N TYR A 28 7.42 15.39 -1.18
CA TYR A 28 7.63 13.94 -1.21
C TYR A 28 7.31 13.31 -2.56
N SER A 29 6.83 14.10 -3.52
CA SER A 29 6.47 13.61 -4.85
C SER A 29 7.71 13.19 -5.64
N PHE A 30 7.58 12.07 -6.35
CA PHE A 30 8.52 11.54 -7.34
C PHE A 30 7.92 11.57 -8.76
N GLY A 31 6.86 12.35 -8.98
CA GLY A 31 6.04 12.31 -10.18
C GLY A 31 5.06 11.13 -10.17
N ILE A 32 4.13 11.11 -11.13
CA ILE A 32 3.04 10.11 -11.18
C ILE A 32 3.59 8.67 -11.24
N VAL A 33 4.62 8.46 -12.07
CA VAL A 33 5.24 7.13 -12.23
C VAL A 33 5.94 6.69 -10.95
N GLY A 34 6.76 7.57 -10.35
CA GLY A 34 7.48 7.27 -9.11
C GLY A 34 6.54 7.03 -7.92
N ASN A 35 5.48 7.83 -7.81
CA ASN A 35 4.47 7.67 -6.76
C ASN A 35 3.69 6.36 -6.93
N THR A 36 3.39 5.95 -8.18
CA THR A 36 2.72 4.69 -8.46
C THR A 36 3.59 3.49 -8.10
N ILE A 37 4.88 3.50 -8.47
CA ILE A 37 5.83 2.46 -8.09
C ILE A 37 5.96 2.38 -6.56
N ALA A 38 6.11 3.52 -5.89
CA ALA A 38 6.14 3.59 -4.44
C ALA A 38 4.86 3.04 -3.79
N GLY A 39 3.71 3.36 -4.37
CA GLY A 39 2.40 2.87 -3.94
C GLY A 39 2.26 1.36 -4.06
N VAL A 40 2.62 0.79 -5.21
CA VAL A 40 2.58 -0.66 -5.44
C VAL A 40 3.49 -1.38 -4.45
N PHE A 41 4.78 -1.02 -4.42
CA PHE A 41 5.75 -1.73 -3.58
C PHE A 41 5.54 -1.48 -2.09
N GLY A 42 5.17 -0.25 -1.70
CA GLY A 42 4.85 0.07 -0.30
C GLY A 42 3.65 -0.71 0.21
N SER A 43 2.61 -0.83 -0.61
CA SER A 43 1.39 -1.55 -0.23
C SER A 43 1.61 -3.06 -0.18
N ILE A 44 2.36 -3.63 -1.13
CA ILE A 44 2.71 -5.05 -1.12
C ILE A 44 3.58 -5.38 0.10
N LEU A 45 4.56 -4.54 0.41
CA LEU A 45 5.45 -4.74 1.56
C LEU A 45 4.64 -4.76 2.86
N VAL A 46 3.79 -3.75 3.07
CA VAL A 46 2.95 -3.68 4.27
C VAL A 46 1.95 -4.83 4.30
N MET A 47 1.25 -5.11 3.21
CA MET A 47 0.30 -6.23 3.14
C MET A 47 0.97 -7.57 3.44
N LYS A 48 2.21 -7.79 3.01
CA LYS A 48 2.93 -9.04 3.27
C LYS A 48 3.46 -9.14 4.70
N THR A 49 3.91 -8.02 5.27
CA THR A 49 4.33 -7.95 6.68
C THR A 49 3.14 -8.16 7.62
N PHE A 50 2.02 -7.49 7.36
CA PHE A 50 0.78 -7.60 8.15
C PHE A 50 -0.07 -8.83 7.77
N GLY A 51 0.21 -9.48 6.64
CA GLY A 51 -0.48 -10.70 6.22
C GLY A 51 -0.31 -11.86 7.20
N ARG A 52 0.79 -11.87 7.99
CA ARG A 52 1.00 -12.84 9.09
C ARG A 52 0.11 -12.58 10.32
N LEU A 53 -0.44 -11.39 10.46
CA LEU A 53 -1.37 -11.02 11.52
C LEU A 53 -2.84 -11.32 11.15
N GLY A 54 -3.07 -12.04 10.05
CA GLY A 54 -4.41 -12.38 9.57
C GLY A 54 -5.00 -11.36 8.57
N PHE A 55 -4.25 -10.33 8.15
CA PHE A 55 -4.73 -9.33 7.17
C PHE A 55 -4.44 -9.73 5.71
N ASN A 56 -4.44 -11.02 5.42
CA ASN A 56 -4.19 -11.54 4.08
C ASN A 56 -5.53 -11.73 3.33
N PRO A 57 -5.62 -11.47 2.02
CA PRO A 57 -6.75 -11.87 1.17
C PRO A 57 -7.32 -13.27 1.46
N LEU A 58 -6.45 -14.25 1.77
CA LEU A 58 -6.84 -15.61 2.17
C LEU A 58 -7.67 -15.63 3.47
N ALA A 59 -7.31 -14.82 4.45
CA ALA A 59 -8.00 -14.72 5.74
C ALA A 59 -9.28 -13.86 5.65
N ILE A 60 -9.35 -12.92 4.71
CA ILE A 60 -10.60 -12.17 4.40
C ILE A 60 -11.69 -13.11 3.86
N MET A 61 -11.27 -14.20 3.23
CA MET A 61 -12.13 -15.17 2.56
C MET A 61 -12.18 -16.53 3.26
N GLU A 62 -11.82 -16.57 4.54
CA GLU A 62 -11.80 -17.80 5.33
C GLU A 62 -13.21 -18.41 5.40
N ASN A 63 -13.31 -19.73 5.13
CA ASN A 63 -14.55 -20.52 5.11
C ASN A 63 -15.64 -20.07 4.12
N GLY A 64 -15.28 -19.30 3.08
CA GLY A 64 -16.24 -18.84 2.06
C GLY A 64 -17.17 -17.71 2.54
N THR A 65 -16.99 -17.21 3.76
CA THR A 65 -17.69 -16.06 4.30
C THR A 65 -16.84 -14.80 4.13
N PHE A 66 -17.38 -13.78 3.48
CA PHE A 66 -16.69 -12.50 3.29
C PHE A 66 -16.67 -11.70 4.60
N ASN A 67 -15.50 -11.53 5.20
CA ASN A 67 -15.36 -10.68 6.38
C ASN A 67 -15.07 -9.23 5.98
N GLY A 68 -16.14 -8.43 5.90
CA GLY A 68 -16.06 -7.01 5.52
C GLY A 68 -15.17 -6.17 6.45
N LEU A 69 -15.07 -6.54 7.73
CA LEU A 69 -14.24 -5.82 8.70
C LEU A 69 -12.75 -6.00 8.40
N LEU A 70 -12.31 -7.25 8.16
CA LEU A 70 -10.91 -7.51 7.75
C LEU A 70 -10.58 -6.87 6.41
N PHE A 71 -11.54 -6.84 5.49
CA PHE A 71 -11.37 -6.16 4.20
C PHE A 71 -11.18 -4.65 4.36
N SER A 72 -12.00 -3.97 5.17
CA SER A 72 -11.85 -2.54 5.45
C SER A 72 -10.51 -2.22 6.10
N ILE A 73 -10.05 -3.05 7.05
CA ILE A 73 -8.73 -2.87 7.66
C ILE A 73 -7.63 -3.06 6.62
N ASN A 74 -7.71 -4.10 5.78
CA ASN A 74 -6.73 -4.34 4.72
C ASN A 74 -6.64 -3.14 3.77
N CYS A 75 -7.77 -2.54 3.38
CA CYS A 75 -7.80 -1.33 2.58
C CYS A 75 -7.08 -0.14 3.25
N ILE A 76 -7.35 0.11 4.54
CA ILE A 76 -6.70 1.18 5.30
C ILE A 76 -5.19 0.93 5.40
N VAL A 77 -4.80 -0.31 5.69
CA VAL A 77 -3.40 -0.72 5.82
C VAL A 77 -2.67 -0.59 4.48
N SER A 78 -3.29 -0.98 3.36
CA SER A 78 -2.71 -0.79 2.03
C SER A 78 -2.59 0.67 1.64
N PHE A 79 -3.60 1.51 1.95
CA PHE A 79 -3.52 2.94 1.75
C PHE A 79 -2.32 3.54 2.49
N LEU A 80 -2.22 3.26 3.80
CA LEU A 80 -1.10 3.69 4.63
C LEU A 80 0.23 3.12 4.13
N GLY A 81 0.25 1.88 3.66
CA GLY A 81 1.45 1.25 3.10
C GLY A 81 1.96 1.96 1.84
N GLY A 82 1.07 2.39 0.95
CA GLY A 82 1.44 3.23 -0.19
C GLY A 82 2.02 4.58 0.23
N VAL A 83 1.41 5.23 1.22
CA VAL A 83 1.89 6.50 1.79
C VAL A 83 3.27 6.35 2.44
N PHE A 84 3.43 5.36 3.31
CA PHE A 84 4.70 5.08 3.97
C PHE A 84 5.79 4.69 2.97
N GLY A 85 5.45 3.93 1.93
CA GLY A 85 6.36 3.59 0.84
C GLY A 85 6.94 4.84 0.17
N LEU A 86 6.09 5.81 -0.15
CA LEU A 86 6.54 7.09 -0.74
C LEU A 86 7.48 7.86 0.20
N ILE A 87 7.10 7.98 1.47
CA ILE A 87 7.89 8.70 2.48
C ILE A 87 9.25 8.01 2.69
N ALA A 88 9.26 6.68 2.80
CA ALA A 88 10.48 5.89 3.00
C ALA A 88 11.46 6.08 1.84
N ILE A 89 10.99 5.99 0.59
CA ILE A 89 11.83 6.22 -0.60
C ILE A 89 12.41 7.64 -0.59
N ARG A 90 11.62 8.65 -0.16
CA ARG A 90 12.12 10.02 -0.01
C ARG A 90 13.22 10.14 1.03
N LEU A 91 13.05 9.50 2.19
CA LEU A 91 14.04 9.50 3.27
C LEU A 91 15.34 8.84 2.82
N ILE A 92 15.25 7.70 2.13
CA ILE A 92 16.41 6.99 1.57
C ILE A 92 17.13 7.89 0.56
N LYS A 93 16.41 8.47 -0.40
CA LYS A 93 17.00 9.39 -1.39
C LYS A 93 17.68 10.57 -0.72
N SER A 94 17.07 11.17 0.31
CA SER A 94 17.66 12.32 1.00
C SER A 94 18.91 11.97 1.80
N LYS A 95 19.03 10.72 2.30
CA LYS A 95 20.26 10.26 2.94
C LYS A 95 21.34 9.93 1.92
N LEU A 96 20.97 9.33 0.79
CA LEU A 96 21.92 8.94 -0.26
C LEU A 96 22.48 10.14 -1.03
N ASN A 97 21.68 11.20 -1.19
CA ASN A 97 22.07 12.42 -1.91
C ASN A 97 22.72 13.47 -0.99
N LYS A 98 22.98 13.12 0.28
CA LYS A 98 23.89 13.86 1.16
C LYS A 98 25.28 13.25 0.99
N GLU A 99 25.88 13.54 -0.16
CA GLU A 99 27.32 13.49 -0.38
C GLU A 99 27.81 14.93 -0.60
#